data_AF-K2JRA1-F1
#
_entry.id   AF-K2JRA1-F1
#
_cell.length_a   1.000
_cell.length_b   1.000
_cell.length_c   1.000
_cell.angle_alpha   90.00
_cell.angle_beta   90.00
_cell.angle_gamma   90.00
#
_symmetry.space_group_name_H-M   'P 1'
#
loop_
_entity.id
_entity.type
_entity.pdbx_description
1 polymer ?
#
loop_
_entity_poly.entity_id
_entity_poly.type
_entity_poly.pdbx_seq_one_letter_code
_entity_poly.pdbx_strand_id
1 'polypeptide(L)'
;MLAGLAALLLLAGCDTNPKARAQVKAPEQTVQPPAPKAPKGPVVTTLSERLSPRQQALAMTLLDAPLRYAPGRYSQFMEPAGKDSFPLLLGRKTGKPMAAAGVSQAGRRYLAFGTVPVTYEFEPFHKNLEELVGWLLSGEPGFVYKPGAVIATAFLGTQDKKVSSWLRRNMKDVAVVQCEVLGLKECLGAADLVVLGAEGDSAEAKGLVAVLDKKSALPVLYFHTPYWKESEFARQILASIQLRQGEAGGNYWTQDAANWASLGDMFQTRLAMNASFSQSE
;
A
#
# COMPACT_ATOMS: atom_id res chain seq x y z
N MET A 1 62.26 0.94 -85.58
CA MET A 1 63.31 1.91 -85.93
C MET A 1 63.93 2.42 -84.65
N LEU A 2 65.27 2.35 -84.57
CA LEU A 2 66.21 3.11 -83.72
C LEU A 2 65.92 3.20 -82.20
N ALA A 3 66.78 2.61 -81.36
CA ALA A 3 67.99 3.21 -80.76
C ALA A 3 67.63 4.23 -79.67
N GLY A 4 68.23 4.27 -78.48
CA GLY A 4 69.45 3.69 -77.94
C GLY A 4 69.90 4.54 -76.73
N LEU A 5 70.94 4.05 -76.05
CA LEU A 5 71.73 4.65 -74.95
C LEU A 5 71.10 4.60 -73.55
N ALA A 6 71.60 3.76 -72.62
CA ALA A 6 72.91 3.78 -71.91
C ALA A 6 73.03 4.94 -70.92
N ALA A 7 73.66 4.83 -69.75
CA ALA A 7 74.12 3.78 -68.85
C ALA A 7 74.62 4.57 -67.61
N LEU A 8 74.54 4.06 -66.38
CA LEU A 8 75.53 4.38 -65.36
C LEU A 8 75.58 3.31 -64.27
N LEU A 9 76.80 2.95 -63.90
CA LEU A 9 77.24 1.85 -63.05
C LEU A 9 77.15 2.14 -61.54
N LEU A 10 76.99 1.02 -60.81
CA LEU A 10 77.62 0.63 -59.53
C LEU A 10 77.51 1.55 -58.30
N LEU A 11 77.06 0.96 -57.18
CA LEU A 11 77.97 0.59 -56.09
C LEU A 11 77.31 -0.43 -55.15
N ALA A 12 78.14 -1.38 -54.73
CA ALA A 12 77.83 -2.46 -53.80
C ALA A 12 77.69 -1.95 -52.35
N GLY A 13 76.88 -2.65 -51.57
CA GLY A 13 76.80 -2.51 -50.13
C GLY A 13 76.09 -3.72 -49.55
N CYS A 14 76.86 -4.78 -49.26
CA CYS A 14 76.39 -5.89 -48.45
C CYS A 14 76.24 -5.41 -47.01
N ASP A 15 75.05 -5.55 -46.44
CA ASP A 15 74.87 -5.49 -44.99
C ASP A 15 73.98 -6.66 -44.55
N THR A 16 74.62 -7.70 -44.05
CA THR A 16 74.00 -8.90 -43.50
C THR A 16 73.78 -8.70 -42.01
N ASN A 17 72.60 -8.24 -41.63
CA ASN A 17 72.17 -8.24 -40.24
C ASN A 17 70.75 -8.82 -40.10
N PRO A 18 70.60 -10.11 -39.72
CA PRO A 18 69.30 -10.75 -39.64
C PRO A 18 68.75 -10.62 -38.21
N LYS A 19 68.33 -9.42 -37.81
CA LYS A 19 67.44 -9.25 -36.65
C LYS A 19 66.44 -8.13 -36.89
N ALA A 20 65.18 -8.45 -36.61
CA ALA A 20 64.02 -7.57 -36.55
C ALA A 20 63.36 -7.17 -37.90
N ARG A 21 62.44 -8.03 -38.37
CA ARG A 21 61.15 -7.53 -38.85
C ARG A 21 60.04 -8.50 -38.46
N ALA A 22 59.44 -8.21 -37.31
CA ALA A 22 58.25 -8.88 -36.83
C ALA A 22 57.10 -8.69 -37.84
N GLN A 23 56.37 -9.77 -38.09
CA GLN A 23 55.09 -9.74 -38.80
C GLN A 23 54.13 -8.81 -38.05
N VAL A 24 53.64 -7.77 -38.72
CA VAL A 24 52.57 -6.93 -38.21
C VAL A 24 51.29 -7.78 -38.24
N LYS A 25 50.95 -8.35 -37.08
CA LYS A 25 49.67 -9.03 -36.82
C LYS A 25 48.58 -7.95 -36.84
N ALA A 26 47.53 -8.16 -37.63
CA ALA A 26 46.37 -7.26 -37.68
C ALA A 26 45.79 -7.06 -36.26
N PRO A 27 45.31 -5.86 -35.91
CA PRO A 27 44.79 -5.60 -34.57
C PRO A 27 43.58 -6.49 -34.29
N GLU A 28 43.71 -7.29 -33.24
CA GLU A 28 42.67 -8.13 -32.67
C GLU A 28 41.59 -7.21 -32.11
N GLN A 29 40.45 -7.11 -32.80
CA GLN A 29 39.29 -6.36 -32.30
C GLN A 29 38.83 -6.99 -31.00
N THR A 30 39.20 -6.36 -29.89
CA THR A 30 38.68 -6.71 -28.58
C THR A 30 37.21 -6.28 -28.55
N VAL A 31 36.31 -7.24 -28.80
CA VAL A 31 34.89 -7.04 -28.52
C VAL A 31 34.76 -6.89 -27.02
N GLN A 32 34.65 -5.64 -26.55
CA GLN A 32 34.31 -5.36 -25.16
C GLN A 32 32.93 -5.97 -24.90
N PRO A 33 32.78 -6.85 -23.89
CA PRO A 33 31.47 -7.30 -23.48
C PRO A 33 30.62 -6.06 -23.11
N PRO A 34 29.32 -6.07 -23.46
CA PRO A 34 28.45 -4.92 -23.19
C PRO A 34 28.54 -4.58 -21.71
N ALA A 35 28.79 -3.30 -21.43
CA ALA A 35 28.84 -2.79 -20.07
C ALA A 35 27.57 -3.27 -19.31
N PRO A 36 27.71 -3.79 -18.08
CA PRO A 36 26.55 -4.17 -17.29
C PRO A 36 25.62 -2.96 -17.21
N LYS A 37 24.36 -3.14 -17.63
CA LYS A 37 23.34 -2.10 -17.54
C LYS A 37 23.34 -1.60 -16.10
N ALA A 38 23.63 -0.31 -15.92
CA ALA A 38 23.55 0.33 -14.61
C ALA A 38 22.19 -0.04 -13.98
N PRO A 39 22.15 -0.45 -12.71
CA PRO A 39 20.90 -0.74 -12.03
C PRO A 39 20.01 0.49 -12.18
N LYS A 40 18.84 0.32 -12.81
CA LYS A 40 17.84 1.39 -12.88
C LYS A 40 17.58 1.81 -11.43
N GLY A 41 17.90 3.06 -11.10
CA GLY A 41 17.58 3.61 -9.79
C GLY A 41 16.09 3.41 -9.48
N PRO A 42 15.69 3.36 -8.20
CA PRO A 42 14.30 3.11 -7.83
C PRO A 42 13.41 4.13 -8.54
N VAL A 43 12.48 3.63 -9.36
CA VAL A 43 11.46 4.47 -10.01
C VAL A 43 10.69 5.17 -8.90
N VAL A 44 10.74 6.50 -8.91
CA VAL A 44 9.99 7.32 -7.96
C VAL A 44 8.54 7.28 -8.41
N THR A 45 7.65 6.68 -7.61
CA THR A 45 6.22 6.59 -7.93
C THR A 45 5.43 7.40 -6.91
N THR A 46 4.66 8.37 -7.40
CA THR A 46 3.65 9.11 -6.63
C THR A 46 2.43 8.24 -6.36
N LEU A 47 1.54 8.64 -5.44
CA LEU A 47 0.28 7.93 -5.23
C LEU A 47 -0.53 7.84 -6.53
N SER A 48 -0.70 8.96 -7.25
CA SER A 48 -1.46 9.01 -8.51
C SER A 48 -0.98 7.99 -9.53
N GLU A 49 0.35 7.87 -9.70
CA GLU A 49 0.94 6.93 -10.65
C GLU A 49 0.79 5.46 -10.23
N ARG A 50 0.60 5.22 -8.92
CA ARG A 50 0.39 3.87 -8.38
C ARG A 50 -1.05 3.40 -8.50
N LEU A 51 -2.02 4.32 -8.44
CA LEU A 51 -3.44 3.97 -8.45
C LEU A 51 -3.93 3.68 -9.87
N SER A 52 -4.79 2.66 -9.99
CA SER A 52 -5.64 2.57 -11.17
C SER A 52 -6.62 3.76 -11.22
N PRO A 53 -7.11 4.15 -12.42
CA PRO A 53 -8.12 5.21 -12.53
C PRO A 53 -9.34 4.99 -11.63
N ARG A 54 -9.77 3.72 -11.46
CA ARG A 54 -10.88 3.36 -10.57
C ARG A 54 -10.55 3.61 -9.10
N GLN A 55 -9.36 3.23 -8.64
CA GLN A 55 -8.94 3.46 -7.25
C GLN A 55 -8.77 4.95 -6.96
N GLN A 56 -8.21 5.70 -7.89
CA GLN A 56 -8.08 7.15 -7.74
C GLN A 56 -9.44 7.84 -7.69
N ALA A 57 -10.35 7.50 -8.60
CA ALA A 57 -11.71 8.04 -8.59
C ALA A 57 -12.44 7.72 -7.28
N LEU A 58 -12.32 6.46 -6.80
CA LEU A 58 -12.89 6.06 -5.52
C LEU A 58 -12.31 6.89 -4.37
N ALA A 59 -10.99 6.96 -4.23
CA ALA A 59 -10.34 7.73 -3.17
C ALA A 59 -10.72 9.22 -3.19
N MET A 60 -10.83 9.82 -4.38
CA MET A 60 -11.28 11.21 -4.57
C MET A 60 -12.75 11.42 -4.20
N THR A 61 -13.57 10.37 -4.22
CA THR A 61 -14.99 10.47 -3.89
C THR A 61 -15.26 10.18 -2.41
N LEU A 62 -14.43 9.33 -1.79
CA LEU A 62 -14.55 8.96 -0.38
C LEU A 62 -13.93 9.96 0.59
N LEU A 63 -13.11 10.88 0.10
CA LEU A 63 -12.39 11.84 0.92
C LEU A 63 -12.75 13.27 0.50
N ASP A 64 -12.83 14.15 1.49
CA ASP A 64 -13.07 15.57 1.34
C ASP A 64 -11.98 16.35 2.11
N ALA A 65 -11.36 17.31 1.42
CA ALA A 65 -10.29 18.12 1.97
C ALA A 65 -10.85 19.42 2.61
N PRO A 66 -10.19 19.97 3.65
CA PRO A 66 -8.90 19.58 4.20
C PRO A 66 -8.95 18.28 5.01
N LEU A 67 -7.96 17.41 4.82
CA LEU A 67 -7.78 16.20 5.63
C LEU A 67 -7.02 16.52 6.92
N ARG A 68 -7.54 16.00 8.03
CA ARG A 68 -7.03 16.22 9.38
C ARG A 68 -7.01 14.92 10.18
N TYR A 69 -6.16 13.98 9.76
CA TYR A 69 -5.98 12.71 10.46
C TYR A 69 -4.58 12.67 11.11
N ALA A 70 -4.54 12.84 12.43
CA ALA A 70 -3.31 12.99 13.21
C ALA A 70 -3.24 11.99 14.38
N PRO A 71 -2.96 10.71 14.09
CA PRO A 71 -3.03 9.64 15.09
C PRO A 71 -1.86 9.61 16.09
N GLY A 72 -0.83 10.44 15.86
CA GLY A 72 0.34 10.56 16.74
C GLY A 72 1.18 9.29 16.81
N ARG A 73 1.98 9.16 17.87
CA ARG A 73 2.93 8.04 18.06
C ARG A 73 2.26 6.69 18.34
N TYR A 74 0.98 6.70 18.74
CA TYR A 74 0.26 5.53 19.21
C TYR A 74 -0.59 4.91 18.09
N SER A 75 0.05 4.71 16.94
CA SER A 75 -0.60 4.18 15.75
C SER A 75 0.34 3.37 14.88
N GLN A 76 -0.25 2.56 14.02
CA GLN A 76 0.43 1.72 13.03
C GLN A 76 0.22 2.28 11.61
N PHE A 77 1.07 1.92 10.65
CA PHE A 77 0.82 2.15 9.24
C PHE A 77 -0.01 1.00 8.66
N MET A 78 -0.83 1.28 7.65
CA MET A 78 -1.70 0.29 6.99
C MET A 78 -1.37 0.23 5.52
N GLU A 79 -0.70 -0.84 5.12
CA GLU A 79 -0.12 -0.94 3.79
C GLU A 79 -0.97 -1.87 2.91
N PRO A 80 -1.22 -1.50 1.64
CA PRO A 80 -1.75 -2.41 0.65
C PRO A 80 -0.86 -3.65 0.49
N ALA A 81 -1.49 -4.83 0.40
CA ALA A 81 -0.80 -6.08 0.16
C ALA A 81 -1.26 -6.84 -1.10
N GLY A 82 -2.45 -6.52 -1.65
CA GLY A 82 -2.93 -7.08 -2.92
C GLY A 82 -3.18 -6.04 -3.99
N LYS A 83 -3.40 -6.50 -5.23
CA LYS A 83 -3.63 -5.64 -6.40
C LYS A 83 -4.88 -4.78 -6.31
N ASP A 84 -5.89 -5.26 -5.57
CA ASP A 84 -7.17 -4.58 -5.40
C ASP A 84 -7.11 -3.54 -4.28
N SER A 85 -6.06 -3.58 -3.47
CA SER A 85 -5.82 -2.68 -2.35
C SER A 85 -5.02 -1.46 -2.75
N PHE A 86 -5.25 -0.34 -2.08
CA PHE A 86 -4.56 0.91 -2.34
C PHE A 86 -4.43 1.79 -1.08
N PRO A 87 -3.41 2.66 -1.02
CA PRO A 87 -3.30 3.62 0.07
C PRO A 87 -4.45 4.62 -0.01
N LEU A 88 -5.17 4.82 1.09
CA LEU A 88 -6.27 5.79 1.18
C LEU A 88 -5.78 7.12 1.75
N LEU A 89 -4.99 7.08 2.83
CA LEU A 89 -4.39 8.24 3.47
C LEU A 89 -2.88 8.07 3.50
N LEU A 90 -2.15 9.12 3.10
CA LEU A 90 -0.70 9.16 3.23
C LEU A 90 -0.26 10.13 4.32
N GLY A 91 0.75 9.73 5.07
CA GLY A 91 1.43 10.61 6.00
C GLY A 91 2.18 11.69 5.24
N ARG A 92 2.03 12.95 5.65
CA ARG A 92 2.62 14.10 4.94
C ARG A 92 4.14 14.15 5.05
N LYS A 93 4.71 13.66 6.15
CA LYS A 93 6.17 13.68 6.36
C LYS A 93 6.88 12.57 5.61
N THR A 94 6.29 11.37 5.61
CA THR A 94 6.97 10.15 5.17
C THR A 94 6.44 9.63 3.85
N GLY A 95 5.21 9.96 3.46
CA GLY A 95 4.51 9.32 2.34
C GLY A 95 4.11 7.87 2.64
N LYS A 96 4.18 7.42 3.89
CA LYS A 96 3.74 6.08 4.30
C LYS A 96 2.20 6.01 4.39
N PRO A 97 1.58 4.88 3.97
CA PRO A 97 0.15 4.65 4.14
C PRO A 97 -0.29 4.63 5.61
N MET A 98 -1.16 5.56 6.00
CA MET A 98 -1.75 5.64 7.34
C MET A 98 -3.11 4.95 7.44
N ALA A 99 -3.79 4.85 6.30
CA ALA A 99 -4.97 4.05 6.09
C ALA A 99 -4.92 3.46 4.68
N ALA A 100 -5.50 2.28 4.50
CA ALA A 100 -5.61 1.61 3.21
C ALA A 100 -7.03 1.08 2.99
N ALA A 101 -7.37 0.92 1.71
CA ALA A 101 -8.70 0.56 1.26
C ALA A 101 -8.62 -0.44 0.12
N GLY A 102 -9.75 -1.05 -0.23
CA GLY A 102 -9.88 -1.82 -1.46
C GLY A 102 -11.26 -2.44 -1.64
N VAL A 103 -11.43 -3.07 -2.81
CA VAL A 103 -12.62 -3.84 -3.17
C VAL A 103 -12.18 -5.16 -3.75
N SER A 104 -12.41 -6.26 -3.05
CA SER A 104 -12.00 -7.59 -3.53
C SER A 104 -12.77 -8.00 -4.78
N GLN A 105 -12.26 -8.99 -5.51
CA GLN A 105 -12.97 -9.60 -6.65
C GLN A 105 -14.36 -10.14 -6.28
N ALA A 106 -14.55 -10.60 -5.03
CA ALA A 106 -15.85 -11.06 -4.52
C ALA A 106 -16.79 -9.92 -4.11
N GLY A 107 -16.37 -8.66 -4.27
CA GLY A 107 -17.17 -7.47 -3.96
C GLY A 107 -17.06 -6.98 -2.52
N ARG A 108 -16.23 -7.60 -1.65
CA ARG A 108 -15.99 -7.07 -0.30
C ARG A 108 -15.27 -5.74 -0.41
N ARG A 109 -15.88 -4.71 0.17
CA ARG A 109 -15.26 -3.43 0.45
C ARG A 109 -14.53 -3.50 1.78
N TYR A 110 -13.34 -2.95 1.87
CA TYR A 110 -12.60 -2.97 3.12
C TYR A 110 -11.79 -1.69 3.33
N LEU A 111 -11.63 -1.32 4.59
CA LEU A 111 -10.85 -0.19 5.07
C LEU A 111 -10.04 -0.62 6.30
N ALA A 112 -8.83 -0.12 6.44
CA ALA A 112 -8.01 -0.30 7.63
C ALA A 112 -7.38 1.02 8.07
N PHE A 113 -7.48 1.33 9.36
CA PHE A 113 -6.78 2.46 9.98
C PHE A 113 -5.74 1.99 10.99
N GLY A 114 -4.66 2.75 11.06
CA GLY A 114 -3.58 2.63 12.03
C GLY A 114 -3.97 2.79 13.50
N THR A 115 -5.18 3.28 13.78
CA THR A 115 -5.72 3.52 15.11
C THR A 115 -7.25 3.59 15.04
N VAL A 116 -7.90 4.04 16.12
CA VAL A 116 -9.35 4.20 16.23
C VAL A 116 -9.74 5.70 16.12
N PRO A 117 -10.16 6.21 14.94
CA PRO A 117 -10.41 7.64 14.71
C PRO A 117 -11.79 8.15 15.17
N VAL A 118 -12.33 7.61 16.27
CA VAL A 118 -13.71 7.92 16.75
C VAL A 118 -13.75 8.85 17.95
N THR A 119 -12.59 9.21 18.48
CA THR A 119 -12.41 10.09 19.64
C THR A 119 -12.35 11.56 19.21
N TYR A 120 -12.46 12.47 20.18
CA TYR A 120 -12.64 13.90 19.93
C TYR A 120 -11.43 14.53 19.20
N GLU A 121 -10.23 14.00 19.40
CA GLU A 121 -9.02 14.47 18.72
C GLU A 121 -9.06 14.23 17.19
N PHE A 122 -9.99 13.38 16.71
CA PHE A 122 -10.25 13.14 15.29
C PHE A 122 -11.53 13.84 14.80
N GLU A 123 -12.17 14.70 15.58
CA GLU A 123 -13.41 15.40 15.17
C GLU A 123 -13.30 16.05 13.78
N PRO A 124 -12.20 16.75 13.42
CA PRO A 124 -12.03 17.29 12.06
C PRO A 124 -12.02 16.24 10.93
N PHE A 125 -11.86 14.96 11.25
CA PHE A 125 -11.90 13.84 10.32
C PHE A 125 -13.21 13.05 10.36
N HIS A 126 -14.11 13.28 11.33
CA HIS A 126 -15.32 12.46 11.50
C HIS A 126 -16.23 12.46 10.27
N LYS A 127 -16.41 13.59 9.58
CA LYS A 127 -17.18 13.64 8.32
C LYS A 127 -16.62 12.66 7.27
N ASN A 128 -15.30 12.62 7.11
CA ASN A 128 -14.65 11.66 6.21
C ASN A 128 -14.86 10.22 6.68
N LEU A 129 -14.78 9.97 8.00
CA LEU A 129 -15.05 8.65 8.55
C LEU A 129 -16.49 8.20 8.31
N GLU A 130 -17.47 9.10 8.45
CA GLU A 130 -18.88 8.82 8.16
C GLU A 130 -19.11 8.44 6.70
N GLU A 131 -18.54 9.20 5.75
CA GLU A 131 -18.61 8.89 4.31
C GLU A 131 -17.98 7.52 3.99
N LEU A 132 -16.85 7.21 4.64
CA LEU A 132 -16.17 5.93 4.51
C LEU A 132 -17.00 4.76 5.07
N VAL A 133 -17.65 4.93 6.22
CA VAL A 133 -18.56 3.91 6.77
C VAL A 133 -19.82 3.78 5.90
N GLY A 134 -20.36 4.90 5.41
CA GLY A 134 -21.48 4.95 4.47
C GLY A 134 -21.19 4.12 3.23
N TRP A 135 -20.04 4.36 2.59
CA TRP A 135 -19.57 3.58 1.44
C TRP A 135 -19.40 2.10 1.74
N LEU A 136 -18.87 1.74 2.91
CA LEU A 136 -18.80 0.34 3.30
C LEU A 136 -20.19 -0.31 3.35
N LEU A 137 -21.21 0.38 3.83
CA LEU A 137 -22.58 -0.13 3.93
C LEU A 137 -23.32 -0.17 2.58
N SER A 138 -23.24 0.90 1.79
CA SER A 138 -24.04 1.08 0.57
C SER A 138 -23.34 0.57 -0.70
N GLY A 139 -22.01 0.59 -0.73
CA GLY A 139 -21.22 0.46 -1.95
C GLY A 139 -21.02 1.77 -2.72
N GLU A 140 -21.75 2.82 -2.35
CA GLU A 140 -21.75 4.13 -2.98
C GLU A 140 -21.33 5.22 -1.96
N PRO A 141 -20.67 6.30 -2.39
CA PRO A 141 -20.43 7.45 -1.52
C PRO A 141 -21.74 7.99 -0.90
N GLY A 142 -21.68 8.55 0.31
CA GLY A 142 -22.83 9.08 1.02
C GLY A 142 -23.58 8.10 1.93
N PHE A 143 -24.59 8.62 2.63
CA PHE A 143 -25.43 7.89 3.59
C PHE A 143 -26.58 7.10 2.95
N VAL A 144 -26.38 6.57 1.75
CA VAL A 144 -27.43 5.86 1.00
C VAL A 144 -27.37 4.37 1.28
N TYR A 145 -27.61 3.97 2.53
CA TYR A 145 -27.67 2.56 2.92
C TYR A 145 -29.05 2.19 3.47
N LYS A 146 -29.32 0.88 3.53
CA LYS A 146 -30.59 0.33 3.97
C LYS A 146 -30.88 0.76 5.43
N PRO A 147 -32.07 1.32 5.73
CA PRO A 147 -32.50 1.54 7.11
C PRO A 147 -32.50 0.24 7.92
N GLY A 148 -31.99 0.31 9.14
CA GLY A 148 -31.79 -0.83 10.02
C GLY A 148 -30.58 -1.69 9.67
N ALA A 149 -29.61 -1.16 8.91
CA ALA A 149 -28.37 -1.87 8.60
C ALA A 149 -27.65 -2.29 9.90
N VAL A 150 -27.14 -3.51 9.93
CA VAL A 150 -26.50 -4.11 11.10
C VAL A 150 -24.98 -3.95 11.01
N ILE A 151 -24.41 -3.18 11.92
CA ILE A 151 -22.96 -3.06 12.10
C ILE A 151 -22.54 -3.96 13.26
N ALA A 152 -21.86 -5.05 12.96
CA ALA A 152 -21.23 -5.89 13.95
C ALA A 152 -19.91 -5.28 14.43
N THR A 153 -19.61 -5.34 15.73
CA THR A 153 -18.29 -5.01 16.27
C THR A 153 -17.65 -6.25 16.90
N ALA A 154 -16.34 -6.45 16.73
CA ALA A 154 -15.63 -7.56 17.37
C ALA A 154 -14.16 -7.21 17.63
N PHE A 155 -13.58 -7.80 18.68
CA PHE A 155 -12.15 -7.68 19.00
C PHE A 155 -11.62 -6.25 19.17
N LEU A 156 -12.49 -5.29 19.51
CA LEU A 156 -12.12 -3.89 19.78
C LEU A 156 -11.58 -3.67 21.21
N GLY A 157 -11.72 -4.67 22.09
CA GLY A 157 -11.41 -4.61 23.52
C GLY A 157 -11.90 -3.32 24.18
N THR A 158 -10.98 -2.57 24.81
CA THR A 158 -11.34 -1.34 25.54
C THR A 158 -11.89 -0.21 24.66
N GLN A 159 -11.78 -0.32 23.33
CA GLN A 159 -12.27 0.68 22.38
C GLN A 159 -13.71 0.44 21.94
N ASP A 160 -14.30 -0.73 22.23
CA ASP A 160 -15.64 -1.09 21.73
C ASP A 160 -16.67 -0.03 22.08
N LYS A 161 -16.79 0.34 23.36
CA LYS A 161 -17.77 1.34 23.80
C LYS A 161 -17.65 2.66 23.04
N LYS A 162 -16.44 3.12 22.74
CA LYS A 162 -16.20 4.38 22.02
C LYS A 162 -16.63 4.26 20.56
N VAL A 163 -16.22 3.18 19.89
CA VAL A 163 -16.57 2.89 18.50
C VAL A 163 -18.08 2.71 18.35
N SER A 164 -18.68 1.84 19.16
CA SER A 164 -20.12 1.58 19.18
C SER A 164 -20.93 2.84 19.45
N SER A 165 -20.48 3.70 20.38
CA SER A 165 -21.18 4.96 20.66
C SER A 165 -21.03 5.99 19.53
N TRP A 166 -19.86 6.05 18.88
CA TRP A 166 -19.65 6.93 17.74
C TRP A 166 -20.52 6.51 16.55
N LEU A 167 -20.57 5.21 16.25
CA LEU A 167 -21.41 4.66 15.17
C LEU A 167 -22.88 4.98 15.39
N ARG A 168 -23.42 4.75 16.60
CA ARG A 168 -24.82 5.07 16.91
C ARG A 168 -25.17 6.55 16.82
N ARG A 169 -24.20 7.43 17.07
CA ARG A 169 -24.42 8.89 17.02
C ARG A 169 -24.34 9.45 15.61
N ASN A 170 -23.39 8.95 14.82
CA ASN A 170 -23.04 9.56 13.53
C ASN A 170 -23.59 8.79 12.32
N MET A 171 -23.94 7.52 12.48
CA MET A 171 -24.60 6.75 11.43
C MET A 171 -26.11 6.71 11.70
N LYS A 172 -26.90 7.20 10.75
CA LYS A 172 -28.36 7.22 10.81
C LYS A 172 -28.95 5.81 10.67
N ASP A 173 -29.97 5.47 11.45
CA ASP A 173 -30.78 4.25 11.31
C ASP A 173 -29.97 2.93 11.23
N VAL A 174 -28.88 2.81 11.99
CA VAL A 174 -28.10 1.55 12.09
C VAL A 174 -28.33 0.84 13.41
N ALA A 175 -28.28 -0.49 13.40
CA ALA A 175 -28.19 -1.32 14.59
C ALA A 175 -26.72 -1.72 14.81
N VAL A 176 -26.14 -1.31 15.93
CA VAL A 176 -24.78 -1.76 16.31
C VAL A 176 -24.89 -2.95 17.26
N VAL A 177 -24.19 -4.04 16.96
CA VAL A 177 -24.20 -5.29 17.74
C VAL A 177 -22.77 -5.71 18.04
N GLN A 178 -22.47 -5.96 19.31
CA GLN A 178 -21.17 -6.53 19.71
C GLN A 178 -21.20 -8.05 19.57
N CYS A 179 -20.26 -8.59 18.81
CA CYS A 179 -20.09 -10.02 18.65
C CYS A 179 -19.06 -10.55 19.64
N GLU A 180 -19.51 -11.45 20.50
CA GLU A 180 -18.64 -12.25 21.35
C GLU A 180 -17.99 -13.39 20.56
N VAL A 181 -16.86 -13.90 21.05
CA VAL A 181 -16.16 -15.04 20.43
C VAL A 181 -17.09 -16.26 20.35
N LEU A 182 -17.84 -16.52 21.43
CA LEU A 182 -18.93 -17.48 21.42
C LEU A 182 -20.12 -16.90 20.64
N GLY A 183 -20.43 -17.50 19.49
CA GLY A 183 -21.51 -17.03 18.61
C GLY A 183 -21.06 -16.04 17.52
N LEU A 184 -19.75 -15.84 17.35
CA LEU A 184 -19.18 -14.92 16.35
C LEU A 184 -19.74 -15.18 14.94
N LYS A 185 -19.85 -16.45 14.55
CA LYS A 185 -20.34 -16.86 13.23
C LYS A 185 -21.80 -16.42 13.01
N GLU A 186 -22.65 -16.65 13.99
CA GLU A 186 -24.08 -16.31 13.94
C GLU A 186 -24.25 -14.79 13.93
N CYS A 187 -23.49 -14.08 14.78
CA CYS A 187 -23.51 -12.62 14.85
C CYS A 187 -23.09 -11.96 13.53
N LEU A 188 -21.94 -12.36 12.96
CA LEU A 188 -21.49 -11.89 11.64
C LEU A 188 -22.38 -12.38 10.49
N GLY A 189 -23.16 -13.44 10.71
CA GLY A 189 -24.10 -13.98 9.75
C GLY A 189 -25.20 -13.00 9.35
N ALA A 190 -25.60 -12.12 10.28
CA ALA A 190 -26.65 -11.12 10.11
C ALA A 190 -26.12 -9.69 9.88
N ALA A 191 -24.80 -9.50 9.82
CA ALA A 191 -24.18 -8.19 9.68
C ALA A 191 -24.16 -7.70 8.22
N ASP A 192 -24.35 -6.40 8.03
CA ASP A 192 -24.15 -5.69 6.76
C ASP A 192 -22.74 -5.07 6.69
N LEU A 193 -22.09 -4.87 7.83
CA LEU A 193 -20.70 -4.42 8.00
C LEU A 193 -20.14 -5.04 9.28
N VAL A 194 -18.86 -5.43 9.28
CA VAL A 194 -18.13 -5.74 10.51
C VAL A 194 -17.02 -4.73 10.77
N VAL A 195 -16.96 -4.25 12.02
CA VAL A 195 -15.89 -3.40 12.55
C VAL A 195 -15.01 -4.23 13.47
N LEU A 196 -13.73 -4.36 13.12
CA LEU A 196 -12.77 -5.25 13.77
C LEU A 196 -11.68 -4.46 14.47
N GLY A 197 -11.31 -4.88 15.67
CA GLY A 197 -10.05 -4.52 16.31
C GLY A 197 -8.98 -5.59 16.13
N ALA A 198 -7.98 -5.59 17.01
CA ALA A 198 -6.97 -6.65 17.07
C ALA A 198 -6.69 -7.16 18.50
N GLU A 199 -7.67 -7.04 19.39
CA GLU A 199 -7.65 -7.61 20.75
C GLU A 199 -8.10 -9.06 20.75
N GLY A 200 -7.34 -9.94 20.09
CA GLY A 200 -7.57 -11.38 20.09
C GLY A 200 -6.28 -12.17 19.85
N ASP A 201 -6.38 -13.48 19.90
CA ASP A 201 -5.25 -14.40 19.69
C ASP A 201 -5.19 -15.04 18.28
N SER A 202 -4.14 -15.82 18.01
CA SER A 202 -3.95 -16.45 16.70
C SER A 202 -5.05 -17.46 16.34
N ALA A 203 -5.67 -18.13 17.32
CA ALA A 203 -6.74 -19.10 17.07
C ALA A 203 -8.06 -18.38 16.75
N GLU A 204 -8.37 -17.32 17.49
CA GLU A 204 -9.52 -16.44 17.24
C GLU A 204 -9.41 -15.77 15.88
N ALA A 205 -8.21 -15.32 15.48
CA ALA A 205 -7.96 -14.76 14.16
C ALA A 205 -8.28 -15.76 13.05
N LYS A 206 -7.82 -17.02 13.16
CA LYS A 206 -8.15 -18.09 12.19
C LYS A 206 -9.64 -18.35 12.12
N GLY A 207 -10.32 -18.38 13.26
CA GLY A 207 -11.78 -18.54 13.33
C GLY A 207 -12.51 -17.40 12.62
N LEU A 208 -12.12 -16.16 12.88
CA LEU A 208 -12.69 -14.98 12.24
C LEU A 208 -12.42 -14.97 10.73
N VAL A 209 -11.20 -15.25 10.28
CA VAL A 209 -10.87 -15.36 8.84
C VAL A 209 -11.75 -16.42 8.18
N ALA A 210 -11.93 -17.60 8.79
CA ALA A 210 -12.79 -18.63 8.24
C ALA A 210 -14.27 -18.21 8.12
N VAL A 211 -14.77 -17.36 9.03
CA VAL A 211 -16.12 -16.77 8.93
C VAL A 211 -16.18 -15.73 7.81
N LEU A 212 -15.18 -14.85 7.73
CA LEU A 212 -15.06 -13.85 6.68
C LEU A 212 -14.98 -14.52 5.30
N ASP A 213 -14.20 -15.58 5.13
CA ASP A 213 -14.07 -16.26 3.83
C ASP A 213 -15.40 -16.85 3.35
N LYS A 214 -16.21 -17.39 4.28
CA LYS A 214 -17.59 -17.85 3.97
C LYS A 214 -18.55 -16.71 3.64
N LYS A 215 -18.25 -15.50 4.11
CA LYS A 215 -18.99 -14.26 3.85
C LYS A 215 -18.12 -13.33 3.02
N SER A 216 -17.63 -13.84 1.88
CA SER A 216 -16.59 -13.21 1.05
C SER A 216 -16.90 -11.80 0.56
N ALA A 217 -18.17 -11.40 0.55
CA ALA A 217 -18.64 -10.04 0.20
C ALA A 217 -18.92 -9.12 1.41
N LEU A 218 -18.94 -9.65 2.65
CA LEU A 218 -19.19 -8.85 3.86
C LEU A 218 -18.14 -7.73 3.98
N PRO A 219 -18.53 -6.45 4.00
CA PRO A 219 -17.63 -5.32 4.18
C PRO A 219 -16.90 -5.35 5.52
N VAL A 220 -15.66 -4.87 5.55
CA VAL A 220 -14.80 -4.88 6.74
C VAL A 220 -14.21 -3.50 7.01
N LEU A 221 -14.44 -2.97 8.21
CA LEU A 221 -13.71 -1.82 8.74
C LEU A 221 -12.77 -2.31 9.84
N TYR A 222 -11.47 -2.17 9.65
CA TYR A 222 -10.48 -2.56 10.64
C TYR A 222 -9.86 -1.34 11.31
N PHE A 223 -9.80 -1.37 12.64
CA PHE A 223 -9.07 -0.40 13.45
C PHE A 223 -7.98 -1.12 14.23
N HIS A 224 -6.73 -0.68 14.09
CA HIS A 224 -5.65 -1.25 14.89
C HIS A 224 -5.70 -0.73 16.33
N THR A 225 -5.98 -1.63 17.27
CA THR A 225 -6.05 -1.35 18.72
C THR A 225 -4.73 -1.49 19.48
N PRO A 226 -3.72 -2.29 19.04
CA PRO A 226 -2.40 -2.41 19.69
C PRO A 226 -1.46 -1.21 19.53
N TYR A 227 -1.99 -0.02 19.23
CA TYR A 227 -1.26 1.23 19.07
C TYR A 227 -0.17 1.18 17.99
N TRP A 228 1.11 1.21 18.36
CA TRP A 228 2.24 1.18 17.42
C TRP A 228 2.85 -0.21 17.25
N LYS A 229 2.33 -1.19 18.00
CA LYS A 229 2.87 -2.55 18.03
C LYS A 229 2.38 -3.33 16.83
N GLU A 230 3.10 -4.39 16.51
CA GLU A 230 2.59 -5.41 15.60
C GLU A 230 1.69 -6.38 16.39
N SER A 231 0.68 -6.93 15.72
CA SER A 231 -0.16 -7.99 16.26
C SER A 231 -0.25 -9.16 15.29
N GLU A 232 -0.08 -10.38 15.79
CA GLU A 232 -0.25 -11.60 15.00
C GLU A 232 -1.71 -11.79 14.57
N PHE A 233 -2.66 -11.44 15.44
CA PHE A 233 -4.08 -11.38 15.10
C PHE A 233 -4.30 -10.42 13.93
N ALA A 234 -3.81 -9.18 14.06
CA ALA A 234 -3.92 -8.15 13.03
C ALA A 234 -3.31 -8.62 11.71
N ARG A 235 -2.15 -9.29 11.75
CA ARG A 235 -1.47 -9.80 10.55
C ARG A 235 -2.37 -10.75 9.76
N GLN A 236 -3.05 -11.68 10.44
CA GLN A 236 -3.94 -12.64 9.79
C GLN A 236 -5.22 -11.99 9.26
N ILE A 237 -5.85 -11.11 10.04
CA ILE A 237 -7.05 -10.38 9.60
C ILE A 237 -6.75 -9.50 8.40
N LEU A 238 -5.71 -8.67 8.47
CA LEU A 238 -5.33 -7.77 7.37
C LEU A 238 -4.97 -8.56 6.12
N ALA A 239 -4.23 -9.68 6.24
CA ALA A 239 -3.91 -10.53 5.09
C ALA A 239 -5.17 -11.07 4.39
N SER A 240 -6.21 -11.44 5.14
CA SER A 240 -7.49 -11.91 4.58
C SER A 240 -8.25 -10.86 3.77
N ILE A 241 -7.93 -9.57 3.99
CA ILE A 241 -8.49 -8.44 3.23
C ILE A 241 -7.42 -7.77 2.37
N GLN A 242 -6.36 -8.49 1.98
CA GLN A 242 -5.30 -8.01 1.09
C GLN A 242 -4.55 -6.78 1.61
N LEU A 243 -4.51 -6.57 2.92
CA LEU A 243 -3.76 -5.50 3.58
C LEU A 243 -2.68 -6.09 4.49
N ARG A 244 -1.80 -5.24 5.01
CA ARG A 244 -0.85 -5.61 6.07
C ARG A 244 -0.52 -4.43 6.97
N GLN A 245 -0.01 -4.75 8.15
CA GLN A 245 0.61 -3.77 9.04
C GLN A 245 1.89 -3.25 8.38
N GLY A 246 2.24 -2.01 8.69
CA GLY A 246 3.55 -1.46 8.37
C GLY A 246 4.66 -2.06 9.23
N GLU A 247 5.81 -1.41 9.17
CA GLU A 247 7.03 -1.86 9.85
C GLU A 247 6.92 -1.85 11.38
N ALA A 248 7.82 -2.62 12.01
CA ALA A 248 7.99 -2.66 13.45
C ALA A 248 8.11 -1.25 14.05
N GLY A 249 7.35 -1.02 15.11
CA GLY A 249 7.29 0.27 15.82
C GLY A 249 6.36 1.31 15.21
N GLY A 250 5.75 1.04 14.05
CA GLY A 250 4.68 1.86 13.48
C GLY A 250 5.04 3.33 13.38
N ASN A 251 4.12 4.20 13.81
CA ASN A 251 4.28 5.65 13.74
C ASN A 251 4.99 6.26 14.96
N TYR A 252 5.64 5.44 15.80
CA TYR A 252 6.16 5.88 17.10
C TYR A 252 7.18 7.03 17.00
N TRP A 253 8.15 6.89 16.09
CA TRP A 253 9.23 7.88 15.91
C TRP A 253 8.84 9.02 14.98
N THR A 254 8.16 8.70 13.88
CA THR A 254 7.84 9.66 12.82
C THR A 254 6.73 10.62 13.23
N GLN A 255 5.76 10.14 14.01
CA GLN A 255 4.55 10.88 14.40
C GLN A 255 3.96 11.61 13.20
N ASP A 256 3.83 10.87 12.11
CA ASP A 256 3.28 11.37 10.87
C ASP A 256 1.77 11.56 11.00
N ALA A 257 1.22 12.39 10.12
CA ALA A 257 -0.19 12.72 10.05
C ALA A 257 -0.59 12.97 8.59
N ALA A 258 -1.79 12.56 8.23
CA ALA A 258 -2.41 12.89 6.96
C ALA A 258 -3.12 14.24 7.09
N ASN A 259 -2.30 15.29 7.16
CA ASN A 259 -2.73 16.69 7.28
C ASN A 259 -2.56 17.41 5.94
N TRP A 260 -3.56 17.27 5.08
CA TRP A 260 -3.53 17.76 3.69
C TRP A 260 -4.52 18.88 3.47
N ALA A 261 -4.08 19.98 2.83
CA ALA A 261 -4.98 21.07 2.46
C ALA A 261 -5.80 20.74 1.22
N SER A 262 -5.24 19.93 0.31
CA SER A 262 -5.90 19.44 -0.89
C SER A 262 -5.62 17.95 -1.06
N LEU A 263 -6.56 17.22 -1.67
CA LEU A 263 -6.32 15.84 -2.08
C LEU A 263 -5.24 15.78 -3.16
N GLY A 264 -5.21 16.75 -4.08
CA GLY A 264 -4.21 16.82 -5.15
C GLY A 264 -2.77 16.72 -4.62
N ASP A 265 -2.44 17.47 -3.57
CA ASP A 265 -1.10 17.42 -2.94
C ASP A 265 -0.80 16.03 -2.36
N MET A 266 -1.79 15.40 -1.72
CA MET A 266 -1.64 14.03 -1.21
C MET A 266 -1.40 13.05 -2.37
N PHE A 267 -2.14 13.19 -3.47
CA PHE A 267 -2.02 12.34 -4.65
C PHE A 267 -0.70 12.51 -5.40
N GLN A 268 -0.05 13.67 -5.31
CA GLN A 268 1.29 13.91 -5.85
C GLN A 268 2.42 13.49 -4.90
N THR A 269 2.10 12.98 -3.71
CA THR A 269 3.10 12.57 -2.74
C THR A 269 3.78 11.28 -3.17
N ARG A 270 5.11 11.25 -3.06
CA ARG A 270 5.93 10.06 -3.27
C ARG A 270 5.56 8.99 -2.24
N LEU A 271 5.29 7.78 -2.71
CA LEU A 271 5.05 6.65 -1.82
C LEU A 271 6.36 6.19 -1.17
N ALA A 272 6.36 6.14 0.16
CA ALA A 272 7.33 5.36 0.92
C ALA A 272 6.64 4.05 1.31
N MET A 273 6.80 3.04 0.47
CA MET A 273 6.35 1.68 0.75
C MET A 273 7.56 0.75 0.68
N ASN A 274 7.52 -0.32 1.48
CA ASN A 274 8.58 -1.33 1.41
C ASN A 274 8.62 -1.96 0.01
N ALA A 275 9.82 -1.96 -0.58
CA ALA A 275 10.07 -2.34 -1.96
C ALA A 275 9.84 -3.83 -2.27
N SER A 276 9.35 -4.63 -1.32
CA SER A 276 9.02 -6.05 -1.50
C SER A 276 7.76 -6.29 -2.37
N PHE A 277 7.26 -5.27 -3.06
CA PHE A 277 6.06 -5.31 -3.91
C PHE A 277 6.31 -5.48 -5.42
N SER A 278 7.51 -5.87 -5.81
CA SER A 278 7.84 -6.19 -7.21
C SER A 278 8.23 -7.65 -7.30
N GLN A 279 7.24 -8.54 -7.46
CA GLN A 279 7.26 -9.76 -8.30
C GLN A 279 6.23 -10.78 -7.78
N SER A 280 5.02 -10.67 -8.29
CA SER A 280 4.16 -11.82 -8.57
C SER A 280 3.19 -11.38 -9.68
N GLU A 281 3.72 -11.42 -10.91
CA GLU A 281 2.89 -11.67 -12.09
C GLU A 281 2.25 -13.06 -12.01
#